data_AF-A0A4Y2WDZ1-F1
#
_entry.id   AF-A0A4Y2WDZ1-F1
#
_cell.length_a   1.000
_cell.length_b   1.000
_cell.length_c   1.000
_cell.angle_alpha   90.00
_cell.angle_beta   90.00
_cell.angle_gamma   90.00
#
_symmetry.space_group_name_H-M   'P 1'
#
loop_
_entity.id
_entity.type
_entity.pdbx_description
1 polymer ?
#
loop_
_entity_poly.entity_id
_entity_poly.type
_entity_poly.pdbx_seq_one_letter_code
_entity_poly.pdbx_strand_id
1 'polypeptide(L)'
;MALRLNLSEITQEVLESVKVENIETLASYLPELYAEKLFRFVVDQLETTPHLEFYTTWIQHLLTAHGINIKNRSRANMGTLLTMQKCLSRRLEEIGKMCENSKFLLEYSLALCNMKKRKIDSIEEELSNDEMELISKDDEMDIDNVESSDADEDM
;
A
#
# COMPACT_ATOMS: atom_id res chain seq x y z
N MET A 1 19.82 -27.15 18.42
CA MET A 1 19.64 -27.44 19.86
C MET A 1 18.42 -26.73 20.46
N ALA A 2 18.09 -25.50 20.05
CA ALA A 2 16.90 -24.76 20.53
C ALA A 2 15.59 -25.58 20.46
N LEU A 3 15.29 -26.20 19.31
CA LEU A 3 14.13 -27.08 19.13
C LEU A 3 14.10 -28.31 20.07
N ARG A 4 15.25 -28.71 20.62
CA ARG A 4 15.34 -29.84 21.57
C ARG A 4 15.04 -29.40 23.00
N LEU A 5 15.27 -28.13 23.33
CA LEU A 5 15.02 -27.53 24.64
C LEU A 5 13.57 -27.08 24.82
N ASN A 6 12.79 -27.02 23.73
CA ASN A 6 11.37 -26.64 23.72
C ASN A 6 11.09 -25.26 24.36
N LEU A 7 12.06 -24.36 24.31
CA LEU A 7 11.95 -22.97 24.76
C LEU A 7 11.54 -22.13 23.56
N SER A 8 10.31 -21.60 23.58
CA SER A 8 9.72 -20.84 22.46
C SER A 8 10.52 -19.57 22.16
N GLU A 9 10.93 -18.82 23.18
CA GLU A 9 11.68 -17.56 23.03
C GLU A 9 13.04 -17.78 22.35
N ILE A 10 13.81 -18.76 22.81
CA ILE A 10 15.11 -19.10 22.21
C ILE A 10 14.93 -19.64 20.79
N THR A 11 13.86 -20.41 20.56
CA THR A 11 13.56 -20.92 19.22
C THR A 11 13.21 -19.77 18.27
N GLN A 12 12.47 -18.77 18.73
CA GLN A 12 12.16 -17.57 17.97
C GLN A 12 13.43 -16.77 17.65
N GLU A 13 14.25 -16.48 18.65
CA GLU A 13 15.49 -15.71 18.45
C GLU A 13 16.44 -16.38 17.46
N VAL A 14 16.63 -17.70 17.60
CA VAL A 14 17.46 -18.47 16.66
C VAL A 14 16.82 -18.48 15.28
N LEU A 15 15.49 -18.62 15.16
CA LEU A 15 14.80 -18.59 13.88
C LEU A 15 15.00 -17.25 13.18
N GLU A 16 14.76 -16.13 13.87
CA GLU A 16 14.84 -14.77 13.32
C GLU A 16 16.27 -14.32 13.04
N SER A 17 17.28 -14.94 13.68
CA SER A 17 18.69 -14.71 13.34
C SER A 17 19.10 -15.27 11.97
N VAL A 18 18.29 -16.16 11.37
CA VAL A 18 18.57 -16.80 10.09
C VAL A 18 18.24 -15.85 8.94
N LYS A 19 19.20 -15.63 8.04
CA LYS A 19 18.99 -14.91 6.79
C LYS A 19 18.02 -15.66 5.87
N VAL A 20 17.15 -14.93 5.17
CA VAL A 20 16.13 -15.47 4.27
C VAL A 20 16.73 -16.40 3.20
N GLU A 21 17.88 -16.05 2.64
CA GLU A 21 18.62 -16.82 1.63
C GLU A 21 18.99 -18.24 2.10
N ASN A 22 19.19 -18.42 3.41
CA ASN A 22 19.63 -19.70 3.98
C ASN A 22 18.47 -20.59 4.42
N ILE A 23 17.22 -20.08 4.40
CA ILE A 23 16.04 -20.80 4.90
C ILE A 23 15.82 -22.10 4.14
N GLU A 24 15.89 -22.08 2.81
CA GLU A 24 15.69 -23.26 1.96
C GLU A 24 16.66 -24.38 2.32
N THR A 25 17.96 -24.02 2.36
CA THR A 25 19.04 -24.93 2.69
C THR A 25 18.84 -25.53 4.07
N LEU A 26 18.57 -24.70 5.09
CA LEU A 26 18.35 -25.17 6.47
C LEU A 26 17.12 -26.07 6.60
N ALA A 27 16.01 -25.71 5.94
CA ALA A 27 14.79 -26.53 5.95
C ALA A 27 15.04 -27.92 5.36
N SER A 28 15.85 -28.01 4.28
CA SER A 28 16.18 -29.29 3.64
C SER A 28 17.08 -30.19 4.49
N TYR A 29 18.01 -29.61 5.26
CA TYR A 29 18.95 -30.37 6.11
C TYR A 29 18.34 -30.82 7.44
N LEU A 30 17.16 -30.31 7.81
CA LEU A 30 16.51 -30.68 9.06
C LEU A 30 16.01 -32.13 9.01
N PRO A 31 16.28 -32.96 10.03
CA PRO A 31 15.64 -34.27 10.14
C PRO A 31 14.13 -34.14 10.32
N GLU A 32 13.37 -35.10 9.79
CA GLU A 32 11.90 -35.05 9.68
C GLU A 32 11.20 -34.71 11.00
N LEU A 33 11.67 -35.28 12.12
CA LEU A 33 11.06 -35.07 13.44
C LEU A 33 11.27 -33.65 13.96
N TYR A 34 12.37 -33.00 13.59
CA TYR A 34 12.61 -31.60 13.91
C TYR A 34 11.90 -30.66 12.92
N ALA A 35 11.76 -31.05 11.66
CA ALA A 35 10.99 -30.30 10.68
C ALA A 35 9.51 -30.22 11.08
N GLU A 36 8.92 -31.31 11.57
CA GLU A 36 7.55 -31.33 12.09
C GLU A 36 7.39 -30.42 13.32
N LYS A 37 8.35 -30.47 14.25
CA LYS A 37 8.34 -29.59 15.44
C LYS A 37 8.49 -28.12 15.07
N LEU A 38 9.41 -27.81 14.15
CA LEU A 38 9.62 -26.46 13.66
C LEU A 38 8.39 -25.95 12.92
N PHE A 39 7.75 -26.78 12.09
CA PHE A 39 6.51 -26.43 11.41
C PHE A 39 5.40 -26.05 12.40
N ARG A 40 5.18 -26.85 13.46
CA ARG A 40 4.21 -26.50 14.52
C ARG A 40 4.54 -25.14 15.16
N PHE A 41 5.80 -24.95 15.54
CA PHE A 41 6.25 -23.70 16.15
C PHE A 41 6.03 -22.48 15.23
N VAL A 42 6.40 -22.59 13.95
CA VAL A 42 6.23 -21.51 12.97
C VAL A 42 4.76 -21.17 12.75
N VAL A 43 3.88 -22.18 12.74
CA VAL A 43 2.43 -21.97 12.63
C VAL A 43 1.85 -21.30 13.86
N ASP A 44 2.29 -21.68 15.07
CA ASP A 44 1.84 -21.04 16.31
C ASP A 44 2.28 -19.56 16.36
N GLN A 45 3.49 -19.25 15.89
CA GLN A 45 4.01 -17.88 15.83
C GLN A 45 3.40 -17.03 14.70
N LEU A 46 2.84 -17.66 13.66
CA LEU A 46 2.24 -16.96 12.52
C LEU A 46 1.07 -16.05 12.94
N GLU A 47 0.38 -16.37 14.03
CA GLU A 47 -0.71 -15.55 14.54
C GLU A 47 -0.23 -14.25 15.17
N THR A 48 0.91 -14.27 15.86
CA THR A 48 1.38 -13.17 16.73
C THR A 48 2.44 -12.30 16.05
N THR A 49 3.20 -12.86 15.11
CA THR A 49 4.34 -12.17 14.49
C THR A 49 3.91 -11.03 13.55
N PRO A 50 4.70 -9.93 13.51
CA PRO A 50 4.60 -8.92 12.46
C PRO A 50 5.31 -9.34 11.16
N HIS A 51 6.20 -10.32 11.19
CA HIS A 51 7.05 -10.72 10.06
C HIS A 51 6.37 -11.77 9.15
N LEU A 52 5.23 -11.41 8.55
CA LEU A 52 4.40 -12.35 7.78
C LEU A 52 5.18 -13.07 6.66
N GLU A 53 5.91 -12.31 5.84
CA GLU A 53 6.68 -12.86 4.71
C GLU A 53 7.69 -13.90 5.20
N PHE A 54 8.48 -13.55 6.22
CA PHE A 54 9.51 -14.42 6.79
C PHE A 54 8.95 -15.78 7.24
N TYR A 55 7.88 -15.77 8.03
CA TYR A 55 7.24 -17.00 8.52
C TYR A 55 6.58 -17.79 7.39
N THR A 56 6.00 -17.10 6.40
CA THR A 56 5.41 -17.75 5.21
C THR A 56 6.49 -18.42 4.34
N THR A 57 7.65 -17.79 4.20
CA THR A 57 8.82 -18.39 3.52
C THR A 57 9.30 -19.65 4.24
N TRP A 58 9.37 -19.66 5.57
CA TRP A 58 9.67 -20.86 6.35
C TRP A 58 8.65 -21.98 6.10
N ILE A 59 7.35 -21.67 6.16
CA ILE A 59 6.28 -22.63 5.90
C ILE A 59 6.40 -23.22 4.50
N GLN A 60 6.61 -22.39 3.49
CA GLN A 60 6.76 -22.83 2.10
C GLN A 60 7.91 -23.82 1.96
N HIS A 61 9.11 -23.50 2.46
CA HIS A 61 10.27 -24.39 2.32
C HIS A 61 10.14 -25.67 3.15
N LEU A 62 9.54 -25.59 4.35
CA LEU A 62 9.25 -26.78 5.16
C LEU A 62 8.25 -27.71 4.49
N LEU A 63 7.18 -27.17 3.90
CA LEU A 63 6.20 -27.98 3.17
C LEU A 63 6.77 -28.55 1.87
N THR A 64 7.62 -27.81 1.15
CA THR A 64 8.27 -28.31 -0.06
C THR A 64 9.24 -29.46 0.25
N ALA A 65 10.06 -29.32 1.29
CA ALA A 65 11.06 -30.33 1.65
C ALA A 65 10.46 -31.54 2.39
N HIS A 66 9.48 -31.32 3.28
CA HIS A 66 8.98 -32.36 4.22
C HIS A 66 7.48 -32.65 4.07
N GLY A 67 6.82 -32.14 3.04
CA GLY A 67 5.37 -32.26 2.86
C GLY A 67 4.86 -33.69 2.80
N ILE A 68 5.62 -34.61 2.19
CA ILE A 68 5.28 -36.05 2.15
C ILE A 68 5.22 -36.63 3.56
N ASN A 69 6.18 -36.28 4.42
CA ASN A 69 6.27 -36.77 5.79
C ASN A 69 5.16 -36.19 6.67
N ILE A 70 4.88 -34.90 6.49
CA ILE A 70 3.76 -34.21 7.16
C ILE A 70 2.43 -34.87 6.76
N LYS A 71 2.26 -35.22 5.48
CA LYS A 71 1.08 -35.93 4.96
C LYS A 71 0.96 -37.37 5.47
N ASN A 72 2.07 -38.10 5.54
CA ASN A 72 2.11 -39.47 6.08
C ASN A 72 1.68 -39.50 7.55
N ARG A 73 1.98 -38.44 8.31
CA ARG A 73 1.52 -38.20 9.68
C ARG A 73 0.33 -37.23 9.76
N SER A 74 -0.50 -37.18 8.71
CA SER A 74 -1.62 -36.24 8.60
C SER A 74 -2.52 -36.22 9.83
N ARG A 75 -2.82 -37.37 10.45
CA ARG A 75 -3.65 -37.41 11.68
C ARG A 75 -3.08 -36.57 12.84
N ALA A 76 -1.76 -36.50 12.98
CA ALA A 76 -1.09 -35.71 14.03
C ALA A 76 -0.84 -34.25 13.61
N ASN A 77 -0.86 -33.95 12.31
CA ASN A 77 -0.53 -32.63 11.75
C ASN A 77 -1.75 -31.87 11.21
N MET A 78 -2.91 -32.51 11.10
CA MET A 78 -4.12 -31.91 10.52
C MET A 78 -4.53 -30.66 11.27
N GLY A 79 -4.49 -30.68 12.61
CA GLY A 79 -4.80 -29.50 13.43
C GLY A 79 -3.90 -28.32 13.08
N THR A 80 -2.59 -28.54 13.02
CA THR A 80 -1.60 -27.51 12.65
C THR A 80 -1.81 -26.99 11.23
N LEU A 81 -2.10 -27.87 10.26
CA LEU A 81 -2.38 -27.47 8.88
C LEU A 81 -3.64 -26.61 8.76
N LEU A 82 -4.71 -26.97 9.48
CA LEU A 82 -5.95 -26.20 9.52
C LEU A 82 -5.74 -24.84 10.20
N THR A 83 -5.00 -24.80 11.30
CA THR A 83 -4.62 -23.53 11.96
C THR A 83 -3.85 -22.66 10.98
N MET A 84 -2.79 -23.19 10.35
CA MET A 84 -2.00 -22.48 9.34
C MET A 84 -2.89 -21.89 8.24
N GLN A 85 -3.77 -22.71 7.65
CA GLN A 85 -4.68 -22.26 6.61
C GLN A 85 -5.57 -21.12 7.10
N LYS A 86 -6.19 -21.27 8.28
CA LYS A 86 -7.06 -20.25 8.87
C LYS A 86 -6.31 -18.94 9.13
N CYS A 87 -5.10 -19.01 9.68
CA CYS A 87 -4.28 -17.84 9.97
C CYS A 87 -3.90 -17.10 8.68
N LEU A 88 -3.44 -17.83 7.64
CA LEU A 88 -3.07 -17.25 6.35
C LEU A 88 -4.28 -16.62 5.66
N SER A 89 -5.43 -17.30 5.64
CA SER A 89 -6.66 -16.76 5.06
C SER A 89 -7.12 -15.49 5.78
N ARG A 90 -7.08 -15.47 7.12
CA ARG A 90 -7.41 -14.28 7.92
C ARG A 90 -6.48 -13.11 7.59
N ARG A 91 -5.16 -13.33 7.58
CA ARG A 91 -4.16 -12.29 7.27
C ARG A 91 -4.32 -11.75 5.85
N LEU A 92 -4.60 -12.61 4.88
CA LEU A 92 -4.87 -12.20 3.50
C LEU A 92 -6.11 -11.30 3.41
N GLU A 93 -7.19 -11.66 4.10
CA GLU A 93 -8.42 -10.87 4.11
C GLU A 93 -8.22 -9.51 4.81
N GLU A 94 -7.51 -9.49 5.93
CA GLU A 94 -7.15 -8.26 6.66
C GLU A 94 -6.32 -7.30 5.79
N ILE A 95 -5.24 -7.80 5.18
CA ILE A 95 -4.38 -7.01 4.29
C ILE A 95 -5.16 -6.57 3.06
N GLY A 96 -5.96 -7.47 2.46
CA GLY A 96 -6.80 -7.16 1.31
C GLY A 96 -7.74 -5.99 1.58
N LYS A 97 -8.48 -6.04 2.68
CA LYS A 97 -9.38 -4.94 3.12
C LYS A 97 -8.63 -3.64 3.36
N MET A 98 -7.47 -3.69 4.02
CA MET A 98 -6.64 -2.50 4.23
C MET A 98 -6.15 -1.88 2.92
N CYS A 99 -5.71 -2.71 1.98
CA CYS A 99 -5.26 -2.28 0.66
C CYS A 99 -6.40 -1.68 -0.16
N GLU A 100 -7.58 -2.29 -0.15
CA GLU A 100 -8.79 -1.77 -0.80
C GLU A 100 -9.17 -0.40 -0.23
N ASN A 101 -9.28 -0.28 1.10
CA ASN A 101 -9.59 0.99 1.74
C ASN A 101 -8.55 2.07 1.43
N SER A 102 -7.27 1.72 1.47
CA SER A 102 -6.18 2.64 1.15
C SER A 102 -6.25 3.10 -0.30
N LYS A 103 -6.54 2.19 -1.24
CA LYS A 103 -6.73 2.50 -2.65
C LYS A 103 -7.90 3.46 -2.86
N PHE A 104 -9.08 3.15 -2.30
CA PHE A 104 -10.25 4.01 -2.42
C PHE A 104 -10.01 5.39 -1.82
N LEU A 105 -9.34 5.48 -0.68
CA LEU A 105 -9.01 6.76 -0.04
C LEU A 105 -8.06 7.59 -0.91
N LEU A 106 -7.05 6.96 -1.51
CA LEU A 106 -6.12 7.64 -2.42
C LEU A 106 -6.84 8.12 -3.67
N GLU A 107 -7.65 7.28 -4.31
CA GLU A 107 -8.45 7.66 -5.48
C GLU A 107 -9.42 8.81 -5.19
N TYR A 108 -10.09 8.75 -4.04
CA TYR A 108 -10.97 9.82 -3.58
C TYR A 108 -10.21 11.12 -3.33
N SER A 109 -9.05 11.06 -2.65
CA SER A 109 -8.22 12.23 -2.40
C SER A 109 -7.71 12.88 -3.69
N LEU A 110 -7.33 12.06 -4.69
CA LEU A 110 -6.93 12.52 -6.01
C LEU A 110 -8.10 13.20 -6.74
N ALA A 111 -9.31 12.62 -6.66
CA ALA A 111 -10.51 13.22 -7.23
C ALA A 111 -10.82 14.59 -6.59
N LEU A 112 -10.72 14.71 -5.27
CA LEU A 112 -10.88 15.99 -4.56
C LEU A 112 -9.82 17.02 -4.96
N CYS A 113 -8.55 16.62 -5.05
CA CYS A 113 -7.47 17.48 -5.50
C CYS A 113 -7.71 17.99 -6.93
N ASN A 114 -8.16 17.12 -7.83
CA ASN A 114 -8.49 17.50 -9.21
C ASN A 114 -9.69 18.43 -9.29
N MET A 115 -10.72 18.25 -8.46
CA MET A 115 -11.86 19.17 -8.37
C MET A 115 -11.45 20.53 -7.84
N LYS A 116 -10.62 20.57 -6.79
CA LYS A 116 -10.09 21.82 -6.24
C LYS A 116 -9.19 22.53 -7.23
N LYS A 117 -8.33 21.79 -7.94
CA LYS A 117 -7.48 22.34 -9.00
C LYS A 117 -8.33 22.96 -10.11
N ARG A 118 -9.30 22.22 -10.67
CA ARG A 118 -10.23 22.77 -11.66
C ARG A 118 -10.97 24.02 -11.18
N LYS A 119 -11.37 24.06 -9.90
CA LYS A 119 -12.04 25.23 -9.32
C LYS A 119 -11.10 26.44 -9.19
N ILE A 120 -9.81 26.20 -8.87
CA ILE A 120 -8.80 27.26 -8.83
C ILE A 120 -8.51 27.74 -10.26
N ASP A 121 -8.27 26.83 -11.20
CA ASP A 121 -8.04 27.14 -12.62
C ASP A 121 -9.21 27.96 -13.19
N SER A 122 -10.47 27.61 -12.88
CA SER A 122 -11.64 28.39 -13.31
C SER A 122 -11.76 29.77 -12.65
N ILE A 123 -11.31 29.92 -11.40
CA ILE A 123 -11.31 31.22 -10.71
C ILE A 123 -10.18 32.12 -11.27
N GLU A 124 -9.02 31.55 -11.60
CA GLU A 124 -7.92 32.26 -12.25
C GLU A 124 -8.28 32.71 -13.67
N GLU A 125 -9.03 31.89 -14.43
CA GLU A 125 -9.57 32.26 -15.74
C GLU A 125 -10.63 33.38 -15.66
N GLU A 126 -11.53 33.33 -14.67
CA GLU A 126 -12.52 34.40 -14.44
C GLU A 126 -11.86 35.73 -14.03
N LEU A 127 -10.88 35.69 -13.10
CA LEU A 127 -10.13 36.88 -12.69
C LEU A 127 -9.30 37.48 -13.83
N SER A 128 -8.71 36.65 -14.69
CA SER A 128 -7.95 37.12 -15.86
C SER A 128 -8.86 37.77 -16.92
N ASN A 129 -10.08 37.27 -17.09
CA ASN A 129 -11.06 37.87 -18.00
C ASN A 129 -11.61 39.19 -17.46
N ASP A 130 -11.90 39.27 -16.15
CA ASP A 130 -12.37 40.52 -15.52
C ASP A 130 -11.28 41.62 -15.55
N GLU A 131 -10.00 41.27 -15.36
CA GLU A 131 -8.88 42.21 -15.54
C GLU A 131 -8.79 42.71 -16.99
N MET A 132 -9.02 41.84 -17.98
CA MET A 132 -9.02 42.22 -19.40
C MET A 132 -10.22 43.10 -19.76
N GLU A 133 -11.38 42.90 -19.12
CA GLU A 133 -12.58 43.71 -19.32
C GLU A 133 -12.46 45.10 -18.66
N LEU A 134 -11.77 45.21 -17.51
CA LEU A 134 -11.48 46.49 -16.86
C LEU A 134 -10.48 47.35 -17.64
N ILE A 135 -9.44 46.75 -18.23
CA ILE A 135 -8.48 47.46 -19.09
C ILE A 135 -9.18 48.05 -20.33
N SER A 136 -10.19 47.36 -20.87
CA SER A 136 -10.94 47.86 -22.04
C SER A 136 -11.91 49.02 -21.76
N LYS A 137 -12.22 49.32 -20.49
CA LYS A 137 -13.16 50.39 -20.11
C LYS A 137 -12.49 51.74 -19.83
N ASP A 138 -11.17 51.80 -19.67
CA ASP A 138 -10.44 53.04 -19.35
C ASP A 138 -9.92 53.81 -20.60
N ASP A 139 -10.08 53.28 -21.82
CA ASP A 139 -9.61 53.91 -23.07
C ASP A 139 -10.67 54.79 -23.79
N GLU A 140 -11.85 55.05 -23.20
CA GLU A 140 -12.78 56.08 -23.67
C GLU A 140 -12.60 57.38 -22.87
N MET A 141 -11.53 58.14 -23.14
CA MET A 141 -11.46 59.56 -22.78
C MET A 141 -11.44 60.44 -24.05
N ASP A 142 -12.48 61.26 -24.16
CA ASP A 142 -12.74 62.31 -25.15
C ASP A 142 -11.48 63.12 -25.54
N ILE A 143 -11.25 63.28 -26.85
CA ILE A 143 -10.41 64.36 -27.40
C ILE A 143 -11.21 65.18 -28.41
N ASP A 144 -11.75 66.26 -27.86
CA ASP A 144 -11.80 67.64 -28.36
C ASP A 144 -12.63 68.03 -29.61
N ASN A 145 -13.73 68.71 -29.27
CA ASN A 145 -14.28 69.85 -29.98
C ASN A 145 -13.28 71.03 -29.99
N VAL A 146 -12.89 71.53 -31.18
CA VAL A 146 -12.40 72.91 -31.34
C VAL A 146 -12.97 73.50 -32.65
N GLU A 147 -13.81 74.51 -32.49
CA GLU A 147 -14.33 75.42 -33.52
C GLU A 147 -13.22 76.11 -34.32
N SER A 148 -13.46 76.35 -35.62
CA SER A 148 -12.94 77.57 -36.26
C SER A 148 -14.02 78.25 -37.10
N SER A 149 -14.43 79.42 -36.61
CA SER A 149 -15.12 80.49 -37.32
C SER A 149 -14.26 81.05 -38.46
N ASP A 150 -14.90 81.37 -39.60
CA ASP A 150 -14.87 82.67 -40.31
C ASP A 150 -15.45 82.45 -41.73
N ALA A 151 -16.65 82.95 -42.04
CA ALA A 151 -17.02 84.32 -42.45
C ALA A 151 -16.80 84.56 -43.96
N ASP A 152 -17.90 84.93 -44.65
CA ASP A 152 -18.04 85.80 -45.84
C ASP A 152 -19.45 85.53 -46.43
N GLU A 153 -20.50 86.32 -46.18
CA GLU A 153 -20.84 87.69 -46.64
C GLU A 153 -21.37 87.76 -48.10
N ASP A 154 -22.57 88.37 -48.19
CA ASP A 154 -23.24 89.08 -49.30
C ASP A 154 -24.34 88.46 -50.21
N MET A 155 -25.39 89.31 -50.30
CA MET A 155 -26.60 89.41 -51.15
C MET A 155 -27.86 88.64 -50.76
#